data_AF-A0A2D4JRL1-F1
#
_entry.id   AF-A0A2D4JRL1-F1
#
_cell.length_a   1.000
_cell.length_b   1.000
_cell.length_c   1.000
_cell.angle_alpha   90.00
_cell.angle_beta   90.00
_cell.angle_gamma   90.00
#
_symmetry.space_group_name_H-M   'P 1'
#
loop_
_entity.id
_entity.type
_entity.pdbx_description
1 polymer ?
#
loop_
_entity_poly.entity_id
_entity_poly.type
_entity_poly.pdbx_seq_one_letter_code
_entity_poly.pdbx_strand_id
1 'polypeptide(L)'
;LVGIVANNGELTQNASLKGCHFVQLCSQRNIPILFLMNTAPYTAETTNLMQCGRSFDPNFLFLWPNARIALVDSRRSFTFTQMWNNNYSETEIDSKVLKGKLQNESTALYSSARIWDDGVILPQSSRKVIGQCLRIMKQQRYRIVPLQQSSFPIMRM
;
A
#
# COMPACT_ATOMS: atom_id res chain seq x y z
N LEU A 1 18.63 11.94 -3.89
CA LEU A 1 17.32 12.61 -3.92
C LEU A 1 16.23 11.54 -3.89
N VAL A 2 15.08 11.83 -3.29
CA VAL A 2 13.90 10.93 -3.22
C VAL A 2 12.68 11.79 -3.51
N GLY A 3 11.79 11.34 -4.38
CA GLY A 3 10.50 11.98 -4.62
C GLY A 3 9.47 11.46 -3.62
N ILE A 4 8.81 12.34 -2.87
CA ILE A 4 7.81 11.93 -1.86
C ILE A 4 6.42 12.30 -2.36
N VAL A 5 5.52 11.31 -2.38
CA VAL A 5 4.09 11.50 -2.61
C VAL A 5 3.38 11.14 -1.31
N ALA A 6 2.71 12.11 -0.69
CA ALA A 6 2.05 11.93 0.59
C ALA A 6 0.64 12.50 0.57
N ASN A 7 -0.26 11.82 1.27
CA ASN A 7 -1.66 12.23 1.36
C ASN A 7 -1.89 13.17 2.53
N ASN A 8 -2.69 14.20 2.27
CA ASN A 8 -3.20 15.11 3.29
C ASN A 8 -4.68 15.40 3.02
N GLY A 9 -5.51 14.37 3.16
CA GLY A 9 -6.95 14.43 2.88
C GLY A 9 -7.35 13.64 1.63
N GLU A 10 -8.47 14.04 1.03
CA GLU A 10 -9.11 13.34 -0.08
C GLU A 10 -8.33 13.48 -1.40
N LEU A 11 -8.40 12.44 -2.23
CA LEU A 11 -7.80 12.43 -3.56
C LEU A 11 -8.74 13.12 -4.56
N THR A 12 -8.48 14.40 -4.82
CA THR A 12 -9.18 15.16 -5.86
C THR A 12 -8.57 14.91 -7.24
N GLN A 13 -9.31 15.19 -8.31
CA GLN A 13 -8.81 15.09 -9.69
C GLN A 13 -7.50 15.89 -9.89
N ASN A 14 -7.43 17.10 -9.33
CA ASN A 14 -6.23 17.95 -9.40
C ASN A 14 -5.04 17.32 -8.66
N ALA A 15 -5.29 16.67 -7.52
CA ALA A 15 -4.24 15.94 -6.79
C ALA A 15 -3.71 14.76 -7.62
N SER A 16 -4.58 14.04 -8.32
CA SER A 16 -4.21 12.94 -9.21
C SER A 16 -3.37 13.42 -10.40
N LEU A 17 -3.77 14.52 -11.06
CA LEU A 17 -3.00 15.11 -12.16
C LEU A 17 -1.61 15.58 -11.70
N LYS A 18 -1.55 16.23 -10.53
CA LYS A 18 -0.28 16.63 -9.92
C LYS A 18 0.61 15.43 -9.61
N GLY A 19 0.04 14.36 -9.05
CA GLY A 19 0.75 13.11 -8.77
C GLY A 19 1.31 12.46 -10.03
N CYS A 20 0.50 12.34 -11.09
CA CYS A 20 0.92 11.79 -12.38
C CYS A 20 2.11 12.56 -12.98
N HIS A 21 1.99 13.89 -13.06
CA HIS A 21 3.07 14.74 -13.58
C HIS A 21 4.34 14.63 -12.73
N PHE A 22 4.22 14.56 -11.41
CA PHE A 22 5.35 14.38 -10.51
C PHE A 22 6.07 13.04 -10.70
N VAL A 23 5.31 11.94 -10.85
CA VAL A 23 5.86 10.60 -11.13
C VAL A 23 6.62 10.61 -12.46
N GLN A 24 6.08 11.26 -13.49
CA GLN A 24 6.75 11.39 -14.78
C GLN A 24 8.08 12.14 -14.66
N LEU A 25 8.13 13.24 -13.91
CA LEU A 25 9.37 13.99 -13.66
C LEU A 25 10.40 13.16 -12.86
N CYS A 26 9.96 12.38 -11.87
CA CYS A 26 10.84 11.49 -11.12
C CYS A 26 11.43 10.39 -12.01
N SER A 27 10.62 9.82 -12.89
CA SER A 27 11.04 8.82 -13.88
C SER A 27 12.12 9.39 -14.83
N GLN A 28 11.86 10.55 -15.42
CA GLN A 28 12.83 11.23 -16.32
C GLN A 28 14.17 11.53 -15.63
N ARG A 29 14.15 11.82 -14.32
CA ARG A 29 15.36 12.15 -13.55
C ARG A 29 15.97 10.95 -12.82
N ASN A 30 15.45 9.74 -13.02
CA ASN A 30 15.89 8.53 -12.31
C ASN A 30 15.84 8.64 -10.77
N ILE A 31 14.89 9.41 -10.24
CA ILE A 31 14.70 9.63 -8.80
C ILE A 31 13.76 8.54 -8.25
N PRO A 32 14.15 7.79 -7.20
CA PRO A 32 13.26 6.83 -6.55
C PRO A 32 12.10 7.55 -5.85
N ILE A 33 10.91 6.93 -5.88
CA ILE A 33 9.68 7.51 -5.34
C ILE A 33 9.32 6.79 -4.03
N LEU A 34 8.88 7.55 -3.03
CA LEU A 34 8.35 7.09 -1.75
C LEU A 34 6.89 7.54 -1.65
N PHE A 35 5.98 6.57 -1.45
CA PHE A 35 4.58 6.82 -1.19
C PHE A 35 4.28 6.74 0.31
N LEU A 36 3.68 7.78 0.88
CA LEU A 36 3.19 7.83 2.26
C LEU A 36 1.67 7.86 2.24
N MET A 37 1.07 6.68 2.41
CA MET A 37 -0.37 6.48 2.33
C MET A 37 -1.05 6.88 3.64
N ASN A 38 -1.94 7.86 3.54
CA ASN A 38 -2.88 8.24 4.60
C ASN A 38 -4.19 8.70 3.95
N THR A 39 -4.89 7.76 3.33
CA THR A 39 -6.13 8.02 2.62
C THR A 39 -7.29 8.17 3.59
N ALA A 40 -8.10 9.21 3.36
CA ALA A 40 -9.34 9.36 4.08
C ALA A 40 -10.30 8.21 3.74
N PRO A 41 -11.08 7.70 4.71
CA PRO A 41 -12.02 6.60 4.49
C PRO A 41 -13.24 6.97 3.63
N TYR A 42 -13.35 8.23 3.19
CA TYR A 42 -14.55 8.77 2.54
C TYR A 42 -14.69 8.35 1.07
N THR A 43 -13.58 8.16 0.36
CA THR A 43 -13.59 7.76 -1.05
C THR A 43 -13.41 6.26 -1.16
N ALA A 44 -14.52 5.52 -1.19
CA ALA A 44 -14.56 4.07 -1.42
C ALA A 44 -14.09 3.65 -2.83
N GLU A 45 -13.83 4.62 -3.71
CA GLU A 45 -13.33 4.36 -5.06
C GLU A 45 -11.80 4.36 -5.07
N THR A 46 -11.22 3.17 -5.22
CA THR A 46 -9.89 2.89 -5.84
C THR A 46 -8.63 3.62 -5.32
N THR A 47 -8.66 4.27 -4.15
CA THR A 47 -7.52 5.08 -3.66
C THR A 47 -6.24 4.30 -3.35
N ASN A 48 -6.34 3.05 -2.86
CA ASN A 48 -5.16 2.20 -2.60
C ASN A 48 -4.42 1.81 -3.90
N LEU A 49 -5.14 1.72 -5.02
CA LEU A 49 -4.53 1.47 -6.32
C LEU A 49 -3.76 2.70 -6.80
N MET A 50 -4.30 3.89 -6.56
CA MET A 50 -3.69 5.14 -7.02
C MET A 50 -2.37 5.50 -6.34
N GLN A 51 -2.02 4.85 -5.22
CA GLN A 51 -0.86 5.22 -4.39
C GLN A 51 0.24 4.18 -4.34
N CYS A 52 0.28 3.25 -5.29
CA CYS A 52 1.28 2.17 -5.34
C CYS A 52 1.12 1.18 -4.17
N GLY A 53 -0.10 0.67 -3.97
CA GLY A 53 -0.34 -0.51 -3.14
C GLY A 53 0.32 -1.77 -3.69
N ARG A 54 0.17 -2.91 -3.01
CA ARG A 54 0.88 -4.15 -3.36
C ARG A 54 0.72 -4.60 -4.82
N SER A 55 -0.45 -4.37 -5.42
CA SER A 55 -0.72 -4.72 -6.83
C SER A 55 0.12 -3.95 -7.86
N PHE A 56 0.78 -2.85 -7.46
CA PHE A 56 1.67 -2.06 -8.30
C PHE A 56 3.14 -2.47 -8.18
N ASP A 57 3.40 -3.59 -7.49
CA ASP A 57 4.72 -4.18 -7.31
C ASP A 57 5.79 -3.17 -6.82
N PRO A 58 5.55 -2.48 -5.69
CA PRO A 58 6.58 -1.63 -5.10
C PRO A 58 7.78 -2.48 -4.68
N ASN A 59 9.00 -1.93 -4.80
CA ASN A 59 10.21 -2.63 -4.35
C ASN A 59 10.15 -3.06 -2.88
N PHE A 60 9.51 -2.25 -2.04
CA PHE A 60 9.24 -2.53 -0.64
C PHE A 60 7.94 -1.84 -0.24
N LEU A 61 7.11 -2.52 0.55
CA LEU A 61 5.89 -1.97 1.16
C LEU A 61 5.90 -2.28 2.66
N PHE A 62 5.82 -1.25 3.49
CA PHE A 62 5.76 -1.43 4.95
C PHE A 62 4.57 -0.70 5.54
N LEU A 63 4.11 -1.19 6.68
CA LEU A 63 3.04 -0.58 7.46
C LEU A 63 3.53 -0.05 8.79
N TRP A 64 2.88 0.98 9.29
CA TRP A 64 2.97 1.34 10.70
C TRP A 64 1.97 0.53 11.52
N PRO A 65 2.18 0.32 12.83
CA PRO A 65 1.26 -0.45 13.67
C PRO A 65 -0.17 0.12 13.71
N ASN A 66 -0.30 1.43 13.51
CA ASN A 66 -1.59 2.12 13.45
C ASN A 66 -2.24 2.09 12.06
N ALA A 67 -1.55 1.58 11.03
CA ALA A 67 -2.10 1.52 9.68
C ALA A 67 -3.33 0.59 9.63
N ARG A 68 -4.23 0.93 8.71
CA ARG A 68 -5.41 0.13 8.41
C ARG A 68 -5.55 -0.01 6.90
N ILE A 69 -5.80 -1.24 6.45
CA ILE A 69 -6.01 -1.57 5.04
C ILE A 69 -7.29 -2.35 4.93
N ALA A 70 -8.27 -1.83 4.22
CA ALA A 70 -9.49 -2.53 3.90
C ALA A 70 -10.01 -2.05 2.55
N LEU A 71 -10.87 -2.86 1.95
CA LEU A 71 -11.64 -2.44 0.79
C LEU A 71 -12.66 -1.35 1.17
N VAL A 72 -13.27 -1.49 2.36
CA VAL A 72 -14.30 -0.58 2.87
C VAL A 72 -14.06 -0.35 4.37
N ASP A 73 -14.27 0.89 4.83
CA ASP A 73 -14.21 1.20 6.27
C ASP A 73 -15.40 0.56 7.01
N SER A 74 -15.11 -0.10 8.13
CA SER A 74 -16.09 -0.64 9.09
C SER A 74 -17.19 0.36 9.48
N ARG A 75 -16.89 1.67 9.51
CA ARG A 75 -17.86 2.70 9.87
C ARG A 75 -18.92 2.95 8.80
N ARG A 76 -18.62 2.62 7.53
CA ARG A 76 -19.49 2.90 6.37
C ARG A 76 -19.98 1.65 5.64
N SER A 77 -19.62 0.45 6.10
CA SER A 77 -20.08 -0.81 5.50
C SER A 77 -21.62 -0.88 5.39
N PHE A 78 -22.31 -0.28 6.35
CA PHE A 78 -23.77 -0.25 6.44
C PHE A 78 -24.45 0.44 5.25
N THR A 79 -23.92 1.58 4.77
CA THR A 79 -24.51 2.28 3.62
C THR A 79 -24.37 1.47 2.33
N PHE A 80 -23.25 0.77 2.17
CA PHE A 80 -23.00 -0.06 0.99
C PHE A 80 -23.91 -1.31 0.95
N THR A 81 -24.10 -1.98 2.09
CA THR A 81 -24.99 -3.16 2.19
C THR A 81 -26.45 -2.80 1.92
N GLN A 82 -26.93 -1.65 2.42
CA GLN A 82 -28.28 -1.18 2.16
C GLN A 82 -28.52 -0.79 0.70
N MET A 83 -27.53 -0.18 0.05
CA MET A 83 -27.62 0.16 -1.39
C MET A 83 -27.72 -1.08 -2.29
N TRP A 84 -27.08 -2.19 -1.91
CA TRP A 84 -27.10 -3.42 -2.70
C TRP A 84 -28.37 -4.24 -2.49
N ASN A 85 -29.03 -4.15 -1.33
CA ASN A 85 -30.12 -5.05 -0.98
C ASN A 85 -31.26 -4.35 -0.24
N ASN A 86 -32.21 -3.79 -1.00
CA ASN A 86 -33.39 -3.09 -0.47
C ASN A 86 -34.31 -3.95 0.42
N ASN A 87 -34.15 -5.29 0.40
CA ASN A 87 -34.99 -6.23 1.13
C ASN A 87 -34.32 -6.82 2.38
N TYR A 88 -33.07 -6.44 2.69
CA TYR A 88 -32.35 -6.99 3.82
C TYR A 88 -32.61 -6.16 5.08
N SER A 89 -33.44 -6.68 5.99
CA SER A 89 -33.58 -6.15 7.35
C SER A 89 -32.42 -6.65 8.20
N GLU A 90 -31.29 -5.93 8.14
CA GLU A 90 -30.10 -6.28 8.90
C GLU A 90 -30.37 -6.10 10.41
N THR A 91 -30.17 -7.16 11.20
CA THR A 91 -30.31 -7.06 12.65
C THR A 91 -29.15 -6.24 13.24
N GLU A 92 -29.39 -5.50 14.33
CA GLU A 92 -28.31 -4.75 15.00
C GLU A 92 -27.11 -5.64 15.37
N ILE A 93 -27.37 -6.93 15.64
CA ILE A 93 -26.37 -7.94 15.98
C ILE A 93 -25.47 -8.24 14.78
N ASP A 94 -26.04 -8.48 13.60
CA ASP A 94 -25.28 -8.75 12.38
C ASP A 94 -24.39 -7.56 12.00
N SER A 95 -24.90 -6.34 12.15
CA SER A 95 -24.13 -5.13 11.89
C SER A 95 -22.92 -4.99 12.84
N LYS A 96 -23.07 -5.37 14.11
CA LYS A 96 -21.98 -5.34 15.11
C LYS A 96 -20.92 -6.40 14.80
N VAL A 97 -21.35 -7.61 14.43
CA VAL A 97 -20.44 -8.70 14.06
C VAL A 97 -19.63 -8.32 12.82
N LEU A 98 -20.28 -7.78 11.78
CA LEU A 98 -19.61 -7.35 10.55
C LEU A 98 -18.60 -6.23 10.82
N LYS A 99 -18.97 -5.23 11.64
CA LYS A 99 -18.05 -4.16 12.05
C LYS A 99 -16.83 -4.71 12.78
N GLY A 100 -17.03 -5.65 13.71
CA GLY A 100 -15.95 -6.30 14.43
C GLY A 100 -14.99 -7.06 13.49
N LYS A 101 -15.53 -7.80 12.53
CA LYS A 101 -14.73 -8.49 11.50
C LYS A 101 -13.92 -7.50 10.67
N LEU A 102 -14.56 -6.47 10.09
CA LEU A 102 -13.87 -5.47 9.28
C LEU A 102 -12.76 -4.73 10.05
N GLN A 103 -12.98 -4.43 11.33
CA GLN A 103 -11.94 -3.81 12.17
C GLN A 103 -10.75 -4.73 12.43
N ASN A 104 -11.00 -6.01 12.67
CA ASN A 104 -9.94 -7.00 12.88
C ASN A 104 -9.15 -7.26 11.59
N GLU A 105 -9.85 -7.48 10.48
CA GLU A 105 -9.25 -7.76 9.17
C GLU A 105 -8.52 -6.56 8.58
N SER A 106 -8.87 -5.33 9.02
CA SER A 106 -8.20 -4.13 8.54
C SER A 106 -6.88 -3.83 9.24
N THR A 107 -6.50 -4.55 10.30
CA THR A 107 -5.29 -4.24 11.07
C THR A 107 -3.99 -4.52 10.30
N ALA A 108 -2.94 -3.75 10.60
CA ALA A 108 -1.62 -3.96 10.02
C ALA A 108 -1.09 -5.39 10.25
N LEU A 109 -1.33 -5.98 11.44
CA LEU A 109 -0.92 -7.36 11.73
C LEU A 109 -1.68 -8.39 10.88
N TYR A 110 -2.97 -8.16 10.65
CA TYR A 110 -3.77 -9.03 9.79
C TYR A 110 -3.27 -9.01 8.33
N SER A 111 -2.87 -7.82 7.86
CA SER A 111 -2.24 -7.59 6.56
C SER A 111 -0.88 -8.29 6.44
N SER A 112 0.04 -8.05 7.38
CA SER A 112 1.38 -8.64 7.33
C SER A 112 1.36 -10.16 7.42
N ALA A 113 0.42 -10.73 8.19
CA ALA A 113 0.22 -12.18 8.25
C ALA A 113 -0.15 -12.81 6.89
N ARG A 114 -0.62 -12.01 5.93
CA ARG A 114 -1.02 -12.41 4.57
C ARG A 114 -0.08 -11.90 3.49
N ILE A 115 1.05 -11.28 3.87
CA ILE A 115 2.06 -10.79 2.92
C ILE A 115 1.47 -9.76 1.95
N TRP A 116 0.52 -8.96 2.44
CA TRP A 116 0.06 -7.77 1.69
C TRP A 116 1.12 -6.64 1.77
N ASP A 117 1.99 -6.73 2.78
CA ASP A 117 3.14 -5.88 3.03
C ASP A 117 4.35 -6.74 3.40
N ASP A 118 5.55 -6.14 3.33
CA ASP A 118 6.82 -6.77 3.68
C ASP A 118 7.15 -6.63 5.18
N GLY A 119 6.25 -6.04 5.98
CA GLY A 119 6.33 -6.02 7.44
C GLY A 119 5.82 -4.73 8.09
N VAL A 120 5.61 -4.84 9.40
CA VAL A 120 5.26 -3.69 10.26
C VAL A 120 6.54 -3.07 10.83
N ILE A 121 6.70 -1.75 10.63
CA ILE A 121 7.82 -0.97 11.16
C ILE A 121 7.33 0.10 12.12
N LEU A 122 8.10 0.37 13.18
CA LEU A 122 7.80 1.46 14.10
C LEU A 122 7.98 2.82 13.40
N PRO A 123 7.11 3.81 13.64
CA PRO A 123 7.21 5.13 13.00
C PRO A 123 8.57 5.79 13.19
N GLN A 124 9.19 5.65 14.38
CA GLN A 124 10.51 6.20 14.68
C GLN A 124 11.63 5.57 13.84
N SER A 125 11.44 4.32 13.38
CA SER A 125 12.40 3.58 12.57
C SER A 125 12.28 3.85 11.07
N SER A 126 11.23 4.56 10.62
CA SER A 126 10.92 4.75 9.20
C SER A 126 12.12 5.28 8.39
N ARG A 127 12.81 6.30 8.90
CA ARG A 127 14.00 6.88 8.22
C ARG A 127 15.12 5.86 8.03
N LYS A 128 15.38 5.02 9.03
CA LYS A 128 16.42 3.99 8.99
C LYS A 128 16.08 2.91 7.97
N VAL A 129 14.85 2.41 8.00
CA VAL A 129 14.35 1.39 7.07
C VAL A 129 14.38 1.91 5.64
N ILE A 130 13.82 3.09 5.38
CA ILE A 130 13.82 3.72 4.04
C ILE A 130 15.26 3.92 3.54
N GLY A 131 16.17 4.38 4.40
CA GLY A 131 17.59 4.52 4.05
C GLY A 131 18.24 3.19 3.65
N GLN A 132 17.89 2.09 4.31
CA GLN A 132 18.35 0.75 3.94
C GLN A 132 17.74 0.29 2.61
N CYS A 133 16.44 0.47 2.40
CA CYS A 133 15.76 0.15 1.13
C CYS A 133 16.38 0.89 -0.06
N LEU A 134 16.59 2.20 0.07
CA LEU A 134 17.22 3.00 -0.98
C LEU A 134 18.66 2.55 -1.27
N ARG A 135 19.40 2.12 -0.24
CA ARG A 135 20.74 1.54 -0.42
C ARG A 135 20.69 0.21 -1.17
N ILE A 136 19.71 -0.65 -0.87
CA ILE A 136 19.50 -1.92 -1.59
C ILE A 136 19.15 -1.65 -3.06
N MET A 137 18.20 -0.73 -3.33
CA MET A 137 17.83 -0.34 -4.70
C MET A 137 19.02 0.24 -5.48
N LYS A 138 19.83 1.08 -4.82
CA LYS A 138 21.04 1.63 -5.42
C LYS A 138 22.03 0.51 -5.73
N GLN A 139 22.26 -0.43 -4.82
CA GLN A 139 23.16 -1.55 -5.03
C GLN A 139 22.69 -2.47 -6.16
N GLN A 140 21.39 -2.75 -6.27
CA GLN A 140 20.82 -3.54 -7.37
C GLN A 140 21.16 -2.92 -8.73
N ARG A 141 21.13 -1.58 -8.88
CA ARG A 141 21.55 -0.90 -10.11
C ARG A 141 23.03 -1.10 -10.46
N TYR A 142 23.90 -1.23 -9.45
CA TYR A 142 25.34 -1.47 -9.65
C TYR A 142 25.72 -2.95 -9.63
N ARG A 143 24.75 -3.88 -9.58
CA ARG A 143 25.03 -5.32 -9.75
C ARG A 143 25.33 -5.59 -11.23
N ILE A 144 26.54 -5.20 -11.60
CA ILE A 144 27.18 -5.26 -12.92
C ILE A 144 27.86 -6.61 -13.15
N VAL A 145 27.77 -7.56 -12.23
CA VAL A 145 28.09 -8.95 -12.58
C VAL A 145 26.89 -9.45 -13.39
N PRO A 146 27.00 -9.63 -14.73
CA PRO A 146 26.00 -10.42 -15.40
C PRO A 146 26.02 -11.74 -14.63
N LEU A 147 24.88 -12.16 -14.08
CA LEU A 147 24.75 -13.56 -13.70
C LEU A 147 25.25 -14.30 -14.93
N GLN A 148 26.34 -15.04 -14.79
CA GLN A 148 26.81 -15.90 -15.86
C GLN A 148 25.61 -16.81 -16.10
N GLN A 149 24.80 -16.45 -17.08
CA GLN A 149 23.51 -17.06 -17.33
C GLN A 149 23.87 -18.40 -17.92
N SER A 150 24.15 -19.36 -17.04
CA SER A 150 24.30 -20.73 -17.45
C SER A 150 22.95 -21.12 -18.02
N SER A 151 22.98 -21.72 -19.21
CA SER A 151 21.80 -22.26 -19.88
C SER A 151 21.10 -23.34 -19.05
N PHE A 152 21.77 -23.84 -18.01
CA PHE A 152 21.27 -24.88 -17.11
C PHE A 152 21.57 -24.50 -15.65
N PRO A 153 20.71 -24.86 -14.69
CA PRO A 153 20.99 -24.69 -13.28
C PRO A 153 22.25 -25.47 -12.88
N ILE A 154 22.96 -25.02 -11.84
CA ILE A 154 24.12 -25.75 -11.30
C ILE A 154 23.61 -27.08 -10.74
N MET A 155 23.94 -28.17 -11.43
CA MET A 155 23.63 -29.53 -10.98
C MET A 155 24.69 -29.94 -9.96
N ARG A 156 24.30 -30.20 -8.69
CA ARG A 156 25.16 -30.91 -7.75
C ARG A 156 25.09 -32.41 -8.07
N MET A 157 26.20 -32.98 -8.50
CA MET A 157 26.42 -34.43 -8.60
C MET A 157 26.95 -34.98 -7.28
#